data_AF-A0A2V5SZR6-F1
#
_entry.id   AF-A0A2V5SZR6-F1
#
_cell.length_a   1.000
_cell.length_b   1.000
_cell.length_c   1.000
_cell.angle_alpha   90.00
_cell.angle_beta   90.00
_cell.angle_gamma   90.00
#
_symmetry.space_group_name_H-M   'P 1'
#
loop_
_entity.id
_entity.type
_entity.pdbx_description
1 polymer ?
#
loop_
_entity_poly.entity_id
_entity_poly.type
_entity_poly.pdbx_seq_one_letter_code
_entity_poly.pdbx_strand_id
1 'polypeptide(L)' 'MKIVEEFWTMGAYDVVVLFDAPDDETVSAFILKIGSLGNVKGQTMRAFHRQEMEGILAKIK' A
#
# COMPACT_ATOMS: atom_id res chain seq x y z
N MET A 1 7.80 -4.07 -9.78
CA MET A 1 6.49 -3.84 -9.13
C MET A 1 5.58 -5.01 -9.45
N LYS A 2 5.01 -5.62 -8.42
CA LYS A 2 4.13 -6.80 -8.51
C LYS A 2 2.95 -6.60 -7.56
N ILE A 3 1.74 -6.96 -8.00
CA ILE A 3 0.59 -7.09 -7.10
C ILE A 3 0.75 -8.40 -6.33
N VAL A 4 0.79 -8.31 -5.00
CA VAL A 4 0.88 -9.47 -4.11
C VAL A 4 -0.51 -10.01 -3.85
N GLU A 5 -1.45 -9.12 -3.51
CA GLU A 5 -2.81 -9.49 -3.15
C GLU A 5 -3.77 -8.30 -3.34
N GLU A 6 -5.05 -8.61 -3.57
CA GLU A 6 -6.13 -7.64 -3.76
C GLU A 6 -7.37 -8.08 -2.97
N PHE A 7 -7.97 -7.11 -2.28
CA PHE A 7 -9.17 -7.32 -1.48
C PHE A 7 -10.23 -6.30 -1.84
N TRP A 8 -11.46 -6.77 -2.04
CA TRP A 8 -12.65 -5.93 -2.05
C TRP A 8 -13.08 -5.66 -0.61
N THR A 9 -13.29 -4.38 -0.27
CA THR A 9 -13.59 -3.97 1.10
C THR A 9 -14.92 -3.23 1.17
N MET A 10 -15.62 -3.39 2.30
CA MET A 10 -16.77 -2.56 2.63
C MET A 10 -16.34 -1.53 3.67
N GLY A 11 -16.28 -0.25 3.29
CA GLY A 11 -15.83 0.82 4.17
C GLY A 11 -15.56 2.12 3.42
N ALA A 12 -14.59 2.90 3.90
CA ALA A 12 -14.20 4.17 3.28
C ALA A 12 -13.50 4.01 1.92
N TYR A 13 -13.01 2.81 1.62
CA TYR A 13 -12.35 2.46 0.36
C TYR A 13 -12.94 1.14 -0.15
N ASP A 14 -13.09 1.03 -1.47
CA ASP A 14 -13.69 -0.15 -2.13
C ASP A 14 -12.68 -1.29 -2.34
N VAL A 15 -11.39 -0.95 -2.42
CA VAL A 15 -10.30 -1.89 -2.73
C VAL A 15 -9.06 -1.58 -1.88
N VAL A 16 -8.41 -2.64 -1.41
CA VAL A 16 -7.04 -2.61 -0.86
C VAL A 16 -6.16 -3.54 -1.68
N VAL A 17 -5.02 -3.02 -2.16
CA VAL A 17 -4.04 -3.78 -2.94
C VAL A 17 -2.68 -3.73 -2.26
N LEU A 18 -2.05 -4.89 -2.07
CA LEU A 18 -0.68 -5.00 -1.57
C LEU A 18 0.28 -5.07 -2.77
N PHE A 19 1.25 -4.17 -2.81
CA PHE A 19 2.27 -4.11 -3.84
C PHE A 19 3.65 -4.46 -3.29
N ASP A 20 4.43 -5.18 -4.08
CA ASP A 20 5.86 -5.39 -3.86
C ASP A 20 6.66 -4.64 -4.94
N ALA A 21 7.60 -3.82 -4.51
CA ALA A 21 8.39 -2.94 -5.37
C ALA A 21 9.80 -2.76 -4.78
N PRO A 22 10.82 -2.52 -5.63
CA PRO A 22 12.19 -2.35 -5.17
C PRO A 22 12.40 -1.08 -4.33
N ASP A 23 11.57 -0.06 -4.52
CA ASP A 23 11.66 1.25 -3.87
C ASP A 23 10.31 1.99 -3.87
N ASP A 24 10.19 3.02 -3.02
CA ASP A 24 8.98 3.84 -2.85
C ASP A 24 8.70 4.72 -4.08
N GLU A 25 9.73 5.08 -4.85
CA GLU A 25 9.62 5.91 -6.06
C GLU A 25 8.88 5.16 -7.18
N THR A 26 9.16 3.87 -7.32
CA THR A 26 8.48 2.96 -8.24
C THR A 26 6.99 2.85 -7.93
N VAL A 27 6.61 2.71 -6.64
CA VAL A 27 5.20 2.68 -6.22
C VAL A 27 4.53 4.03 -6.47
N SER A 28 5.22 5.12 -6.14
CA SER A 28 4.69 6.48 -6.31
C SER A 28 4.40 6.80 -7.77
N ALA A 29 5.33 6.50 -8.67
CA ALA A 29 5.14 6.70 -10.11
C ALA A 29 3.93 5.92 -10.65
N PHE A 30 3.74 4.67 -10.19
CA PHE A 30 2.61 3.85 -10.58
C PHE A 30 1.27 4.41 -10.08
N ILE A 31 1.16 4.73 -8.78
CA ILE A 31 -0.09 5.25 -8.21
C ILE A 31 -0.44 6.62 -8.80
N LEU A 32 0.54 7.49 -9.07
CA LEU A 32 0.32 8.76 -9.76
C LEU A 32 -0.17 8.56 -11.19
N LYS A 33 0.40 7.58 -11.92
CA LYS A 33 -0.08 7.24 -13.25
C LYS A 33 -1.52 6.75 -13.22
N ILE A 34 -1.88 5.87 -12.29
CA ILE A 34 -3.25 5.38 -12.11
C ILE A 34 -4.20 6.54 -11.76
N GLY A 35 -3.81 7.40 -10.81
CA GLY A 35 -4.59 8.59 -10.43
C GLY A 35 -4.78 9.57 -11.59
N SER A 36 -3.81 9.71 -12.48
CA SER A 36 -3.90 10.59 -13.67
C SER A 36 -4.96 10.17 -14.68
N LEU A 37 -5.39 8.90 -14.67
CA LEU A 37 -6.47 8.42 -15.54
C LEU A 37 -7.85 8.88 -15.03
N GLY A 38 -7.96 9.26 -13.75
CA GLY A 38 -9.17 9.85 -13.16
C GLY A 38 -10.19 8.84 -12.64
N ASN A 39 -10.03 7.56 -12.95
CA ASN A 39 -10.93 6.48 -12.54
C ASN A 39 -10.62 5.91 -11.14
N VAL A 40 -9.51 6.32 -10.51
CA VAL A 40 -9.12 5.84 -9.17
C VAL A 40 -8.66 7.02 -8.32
N LYS A 41 -9.21 7.12 -7.10
CA LYS A 41 -8.70 8.00 -6.04
C LYS A 41 -8.33 7.12 -4.86
N GLY A 42 -7.06 7.17 -4.45
CA GLY A 42 -6.54 6.27 -3.42
C GLY A 42 -5.55 6.97 -2.49
N GLN A 43 -5.13 6.22 -1.48
CA GLN A 43 -4.09 6.60 -0.54
C GLN A 43 -3.06 5.47 -0.49
N THR A 44 -1.78 5.83 -0.65
CA THR A 44 -0.67 4.90 -0.45
C THR A 44 -0.33 4.84 1.04
N MET A 45 -0.16 3.63 1.57
CA MET A 45 0.25 3.40 2.96
C MET A 45 1.39 2.40 2.98
N ARG A 46 2.36 2.60 3.87
CA ARG A 46 3.40 1.59 4.13
C ARG A 46 2.77 0.45 4.93
N ALA A 47 2.78 -0.76 4.36
CA ALA A 47 2.40 -1.97 5.06
C ALA A 47 3.61 -2.50 5.84
N PHE A 48 3.35 -2.97 7.06
CA PHE A 48 4.34 -3.66 7.89
C PHE A 48 3.90 -5.10 8.10
N HIS A 49 4.81 -6.05 7.94
CA HIS A 49 4.59 -7.41 8.39
C HIS A 49 4.48 -7.47 9.92
N ARG A 50 3.86 -8.53 10.44
CA ARG A 50 3.72 -8.76 11.89
C ARG A 50 5.06 -8.63 12.62
N GLN A 51 6.11 -9.24 12.09
CA GLN A 51 7.46 -9.21 12.68
C GLN A 51 8.06 -7.80 12.72
N GLU A 52 7.84 -6.99 11.67
CA GLU A 52 8.28 -5.59 11.66
C GLU A 52 7.53 -4.78 12.72
N MET A 53 6.22 -4.99 12.85
CA MET A 53 5.43 -4.32 13.89
C MET A 53 5.83 -4.74 15.30
N GLU A 54 6.17 -6.00 15.54
CA GLU A 54 6.72 -6.45 16.83
C GLU A 54 8.01 -5.69 17.18
N GLY A 55 8.91 -5.51 16.21
CA GLY A 55 10.12 -4.72 16.39
C GLY A 55 9.85 -3.23 16.64
N ILE A 56 8.83 -2.65 16.00
CA ILE A 56 8.40 -1.26 16.26
C ILE A 56 7.85 -1.13 17.68
N LEU A 57 6.98 -2.05 18.11
CA LEU A 57 6.38 -2.04 19.45
C LEU A 57 7.43 -2.20 20.56
N ALA A 58 8.49 -2.97 20.32
CA ALA A 58 9.58 -3.15 21.27
C ALA A 58 10.33 -1.83 21.60
N LYS A 59 10.29 -0.83 20.70
CA LYS A 59 10.94 0.48 20.91
C LYS A 59 10.12 1.44 21.78
N ILE A 60 8.87 1.12 22.09
CA ILE A 60 7.99 1.95 22.94
C ILE A 60 8.23 1.64 24.44
N LYS A 61 8.98 0.57 24.75
CA LYS A 61 9.36 0.19 26.11
C LYS A 61 10.58 0.95 26.62
#